data_AF-A0A7V3QFJ2-F1
#
_entry.id   AF-A0A7V3QFJ2-F1
#
_cell.length_a   1.000
_cell.length_b   1.000
_cell.length_c   1.000
_cell.angle_alpha   90.00
_cell.angle_beta   90.00
_cell.angle_gamma   90.00
#
_symmetry.space_group_name_H-M   'P 1'
#
loop_
_entity.id
_entity.type
_entity.pdbx_description
1 polymer ?
#
loop_
_entity_poly.entity_id
_entity_poly.type
_entity_poly.pdbx_seq_one_letter_code
_entity_poly.pdbx_strand_id
1 'polypeptide(L)'
;MSGINLGTNGGTTVKNCQVRTVGGTGIIAQNVFDSEVTDCGSDGISCVVGSRNYAESISGGAVVGVVIRDSWGKSKTGIGISGQCALNCWGESVSGHGIRVCQAQNCLGKSESSFGLYATDTAIGCVGESQTHTGLRAKVACDCRGLSVNGTGLVATSVHGCYGESINGGVGVEAEIASFCIGSRVNGCAIASLIGVGCYATAGTNHVTYRYNMP
;
A
#
# COMPACT_ATOMS: atom_id res chain seq x y z
N MET A 1 -21.57 16.74 8.32
CA MET A 1 -21.65 16.51 9.77
C MET A 1 -20.82 15.26 10.07
N SER A 2 -19.95 15.31 11.07
CA SER A 2 -19.15 14.14 11.49
C SER A 2 -19.92 13.28 12.50
N GLY A 3 -19.55 12.01 12.65
CA GLY A 3 -20.16 11.11 13.64
C GLY A 3 -19.69 11.40 15.07
N ILE A 4 -18.46 10.99 15.40
CA ILE A 4 -17.80 11.31 16.67
C ILE A 4 -16.67 12.29 16.39
N ASN A 5 -16.71 13.47 17.00
CA ASN A 5 -15.66 14.47 16.84
C ASN A 5 -15.18 14.99 18.19
N LEU A 6 -14.01 14.52 18.61
CA LEU A 6 -13.30 14.99 19.80
C LEU A 6 -12.06 15.82 19.44
N GLY A 7 -11.77 16.01 18.14
CA GLY A 7 -10.53 16.59 17.65
C GLY A 7 -9.31 15.67 17.81
N THR A 8 -8.24 15.94 17.06
CA THR A 8 -7.01 15.14 17.06
C THR A 8 -5.95 15.58 18.07
N ASN A 9 -6.29 16.54 18.94
CA ASN A 9 -5.41 17.09 19.96
C ASN A 9 -5.95 16.81 21.37
N GLY A 10 -5.07 16.73 22.36
CA GLY A 10 -5.46 16.73 23.78
C GLY A 10 -5.72 15.36 24.41
N GLY A 11 -5.19 14.28 23.84
CA GLY A 11 -5.25 12.93 24.42
C GLY A 11 -6.61 12.24 24.30
N THR A 12 -7.47 12.71 23.40
CA THR A 12 -8.81 12.15 23.19
C THR A 12 -8.73 10.72 22.68
N THR A 13 -9.54 9.85 23.27
CA THR A 13 -9.55 8.42 22.94
C THR A 13 -10.97 7.97 22.63
N VAL A 14 -11.14 7.36 21.47
CA VAL A 14 -12.36 6.65 21.07
C VAL A 14 -12.03 5.17 20.99
N LYS A 15 -12.81 4.33 21.68
CA LYS A 15 -12.59 2.90 21.71
C LYS A 15 -13.91 2.13 21.62
N ASN A 16 -13.91 1.02 20.89
CA ASN A 16 -15.07 0.12 20.80
C ASN A 16 -16.36 0.83 20.37
N CYS A 17 -16.23 1.75 19.41
CA CYS A 17 -17.32 2.57 18.92
C CYS A 17 -17.69 2.18 17.49
N GLN A 18 -18.96 2.36 17.14
CA GLN A 18 -19.47 2.10 15.81
C GLN A 18 -20.15 3.36 15.26
N VAL A 19 -19.75 3.80 14.07
CA VAL A 19 -20.35 4.94 13.38
C VAL A 19 -20.79 4.50 11.99
N ARG A 20 -22.03 4.80 11.61
CA ARG A 20 -22.59 4.45 10.30
C ARG A 20 -23.32 5.62 9.66
N THR A 21 -23.29 5.67 8.33
CA THR A 21 -24.15 6.54 7.52
C THR A 21 -23.99 8.02 7.88
N VAL A 22 -22.76 8.52 7.87
CA VAL A 22 -22.48 9.95 8.08
C VAL A 22 -22.04 10.62 6.79
N GLY A 23 -22.60 11.80 6.50
CA GLY A 23 -22.22 12.55 5.30
C GLY A 23 -20.80 13.12 5.35
N GLY A 24 -20.18 13.22 6.53
CA GLY A 24 -18.82 13.73 6.75
C GLY A 24 -17.85 12.64 7.20
N THR A 25 -16.94 13.00 8.11
CA THR A 25 -15.99 12.05 8.72
C THR A 25 -16.66 11.20 9.80
N GLY A 26 -16.36 9.91 9.85
CA GLY A 26 -16.89 9.00 10.88
C GLY A 26 -16.41 9.35 12.29
N ILE A 27 -15.12 9.13 12.55
CA ILE A 27 -14.48 9.37 13.86
C ILE A 27 -13.30 10.33 13.68
N ILE A 28 -13.25 11.37 14.51
CA ILE A 28 -12.12 12.29 14.66
C ILE A 28 -11.68 12.27 16.12
N ALA A 29 -10.52 11.70 16.41
CA ALA A 29 -9.93 11.66 17.75
C ALA A 29 -8.41 11.48 17.68
N GLN A 30 -7.65 11.82 18.73
CA GLN A 30 -6.21 11.58 18.73
C GLN A 30 -5.88 10.08 18.65
N ASN A 31 -6.55 9.27 19.49
CA ASN A 31 -6.40 7.83 19.54
C ASN A 31 -7.72 7.14 19.19
N VAL A 32 -7.70 6.19 18.25
CA VAL A 32 -8.88 5.40 17.88
C VAL A 32 -8.53 3.91 17.92
N PHE A 33 -9.28 3.14 18.70
CA PHE A 33 -9.02 1.72 18.90
C PHE A 33 -10.27 0.87 18.76
N ASP A 34 -10.13 -0.33 18.20
CA ASP A 34 -11.19 -1.34 18.24
C ASP A 34 -12.53 -0.81 17.70
N SER A 35 -12.50 0.11 16.74
CA SER A 35 -13.69 0.85 16.28
C SER A 35 -14.03 0.54 14.83
N GLU A 36 -15.32 0.64 14.51
CA GLU A 36 -15.87 0.32 13.20
C GLU A 36 -16.60 1.54 12.63
N VAL A 37 -16.24 1.92 11.41
CA VAL A 37 -16.86 3.03 10.70
C VAL A 37 -17.30 2.57 9.32
N THR A 38 -18.57 2.73 8.96
CA THR A 38 -19.07 2.41 7.61
C THR A 38 -19.86 3.55 6.99
N ASP A 39 -19.94 3.56 5.66
CA ASP A 39 -20.78 4.47 4.87
C ASP A 39 -20.54 5.95 5.18
N CYS A 40 -19.27 6.36 5.26
CA CYS A 40 -18.89 7.76 5.46
C CYS A 40 -18.69 8.49 4.13
N GLY A 41 -19.25 9.70 4.03
CA GLY A 41 -19.11 10.54 2.85
C GLY A 41 -17.67 11.02 2.60
N SER A 42 -16.94 11.33 3.67
CA SER A 42 -15.52 11.76 3.64
C SER A 42 -14.64 10.68 4.26
N ASP A 43 -13.70 11.03 5.16
CA ASP A 43 -12.83 10.05 5.81
C ASP A 43 -13.62 9.13 6.75
N GLY A 44 -13.25 7.86 6.87
CA GLY A 44 -13.85 6.98 7.86
C GLY A 44 -13.35 7.34 9.26
N ILE A 45 -12.05 7.22 9.47
CA ILE A 45 -11.36 7.51 10.73
C ILE A 45 -10.22 8.50 10.45
N SER A 46 -10.22 9.62 11.14
CA SER A 46 -9.12 10.59 11.17
C SER A 46 -8.52 10.62 12.57
N CYS A 47 -7.26 10.18 12.69
CA CYS A 47 -6.60 10.04 13.98
C CYS A 47 -5.10 10.37 13.94
N VAL A 48 -4.44 10.39 15.10
CA VAL A 48 -2.97 10.38 15.17
C VAL A 48 -2.49 8.95 15.28
N VAL A 49 -3.07 8.17 16.21
CA VAL A 49 -2.76 6.75 16.41
C VAL A 49 -4.03 5.92 16.26
N GLY A 50 -4.00 4.97 15.34
CA GLY A 50 -5.09 4.02 15.09
C GLY A 50 -4.62 2.58 15.30
N SER A 51 -5.42 1.75 15.97
CA SER A 51 -5.15 0.30 16.00
C SER A 51 -6.42 -0.55 16.06
N ARG A 52 -6.45 -1.66 15.31
CA ARG A 52 -7.58 -2.62 15.27
C ARG A 52 -8.90 -1.96 14.87
N ASN A 53 -8.81 -1.02 13.93
CA ASN A 53 -9.98 -0.33 13.39
C ASN A 53 -10.36 -0.86 12.02
N TYR A 54 -11.67 -0.81 11.75
CA TYR A 54 -12.26 -1.02 10.44
C TYR A 54 -12.90 0.28 9.96
N ALA A 55 -12.62 0.70 8.73
CA ALA A 55 -13.25 1.87 8.15
C ALA A 55 -13.60 1.71 6.67
N GLU A 56 -14.76 2.22 6.29
CA GLU A 56 -15.18 2.40 4.91
C GLU A 56 -15.56 3.86 4.61
N SER A 57 -15.07 4.36 3.49
CA SER A 57 -15.31 5.73 3.02
C SER A 57 -15.69 5.78 1.55
N ILE A 58 -16.53 6.75 1.18
CA ILE A 58 -16.91 7.00 -0.21
C ILE A 58 -15.83 7.85 -0.89
N SER A 59 -15.59 9.08 -0.41
CA SER A 59 -14.71 10.02 -1.10
C SER A 59 -13.37 10.29 -0.42
N GLY A 60 -13.29 10.13 0.91
CA GLY A 60 -12.09 10.38 1.70
C GLY A 60 -11.20 9.16 1.88
N GLY A 61 -10.21 9.28 2.76
CA GLY A 61 -9.40 8.16 3.22
C GLY A 61 -10.14 7.32 4.25
N ALA A 62 -10.09 5.98 4.14
CA ALA A 62 -10.87 5.16 5.06
C ALA A 62 -10.28 5.22 6.47
N VAL A 63 -8.97 4.96 6.62
CA VAL A 63 -8.22 5.24 7.84
C VAL A 63 -7.08 6.21 7.53
N VAL A 64 -7.14 7.40 8.12
CA VAL A 64 -6.14 8.46 7.98
C VAL A 64 -5.51 8.74 9.34
N GLY A 65 -4.18 8.71 9.41
CA GLY A 65 -3.48 9.12 10.62
C GLY A 65 -1.96 9.10 10.53
N VAL A 66 -1.27 9.22 11.65
CA VAL A 66 0.21 9.20 11.66
C VAL A 66 0.72 7.77 11.75
N VAL A 67 0.25 7.02 12.75
CA VAL A 67 0.64 5.62 12.97
C VAL A 67 -0.59 4.72 13.04
N ILE A 68 -0.67 3.77 12.11
CA ILE A 68 -1.82 2.89 11.95
C ILE A 68 -1.35 1.44 12.08
N ARG A 69 -2.06 0.63 12.88
CA ARG A 69 -1.70 -0.77 13.15
C ARG A 69 -2.88 -1.70 13.07
N ASP A 70 -2.68 -2.90 12.54
CA ASP A 70 -3.67 -3.99 12.61
C ASP A 70 -5.05 -3.56 12.11
N SER A 71 -5.09 -2.73 11.06
CA SER A 71 -6.27 -1.98 10.66
C SER A 71 -6.66 -2.25 9.22
N TRP A 72 -7.96 -2.16 8.96
CA TRP A 72 -8.54 -2.31 7.62
C TRP A 72 -9.17 -0.99 7.17
N GLY A 73 -8.82 -0.53 5.98
CA GLY A 73 -9.41 0.64 5.36
C GLY A 73 -9.83 0.38 3.92
N LYS A 74 -11.08 0.66 3.59
CA LYS A 74 -11.61 0.57 2.22
C LYS A 74 -12.20 1.89 1.77
N SER A 75 -11.71 2.43 0.65
CA SER A 75 -12.25 3.64 0.07
C SER A 75 -12.77 3.42 -1.35
N LYS A 76 -13.84 4.09 -1.75
CA LYS A 76 -14.25 4.06 -3.16
C LYS A 76 -13.31 4.95 -3.98
N THR A 77 -13.19 6.24 -3.67
CA THR A 77 -12.37 7.14 -4.48
C THR A 77 -11.11 7.68 -3.82
N GLY A 78 -11.04 7.67 -2.48
CA GLY A 78 -9.87 8.08 -1.73
C GLY A 78 -8.90 6.93 -1.46
N ILE A 79 -8.08 7.07 -0.42
CA ILE A 79 -7.06 6.06 -0.07
C ILE A 79 -7.64 5.08 0.95
N GLY A 80 -7.35 3.77 0.84
CA GLY A 80 -7.77 2.81 1.87
C GLY A 80 -7.15 3.15 3.22
N ILE A 81 -5.82 3.19 3.30
CA ILE A 81 -5.08 3.62 4.50
C ILE A 81 -4.00 4.64 4.14
N SER A 82 -4.02 5.80 4.80
CA SER A 82 -3.05 6.88 4.58
C SER A 82 -2.38 7.33 5.87
N GLY A 83 -1.06 7.53 5.84
CA GLY A 83 -0.34 8.04 7.01
C GLY A 83 1.18 8.11 6.90
N GLN A 84 1.87 8.19 8.04
CA GLN A 84 3.34 8.13 8.07
C GLN A 84 3.82 6.68 8.16
N CYS A 85 3.22 5.88 9.04
CA CYS A 85 3.58 4.49 9.28
C CYS A 85 2.33 3.58 9.28
N ALA A 86 2.42 2.45 8.59
CA ALA A 86 1.43 1.37 8.66
C ALA A 86 2.11 0.04 9.02
N LEU A 87 1.52 -0.69 9.97
CA LEU A 87 2.00 -2.01 10.41
C LEU A 87 0.83 -3.00 10.41
N ASN A 88 0.99 -4.15 9.75
CA ASN A 88 -0.05 -5.20 9.68
C ASN A 88 -1.40 -4.67 9.18
N CYS A 89 -1.38 -3.80 8.17
CA CYS A 89 -2.58 -3.10 7.71
C CYS A 89 -3.06 -3.60 6.35
N TRP A 90 -4.37 -3.56 6.12
CA TRP A 90 -5.01 -3.86 4.85
C TRP A 90 -5.71 -2.62 4.30
N GLY A 91 -5.32 -2.17 3.12
CA GLY A 91 -5.91 -1.00 2.47
C GLY A 91 -6.41 -1.32 1.07
N GLU A 92 -7.66 -0.97 0.78
CA GLU A 92 -8.26 -1.12 -0.54
C GLU A 92 -8.79 0.20 -1.07
N SER A 93 -8.65 0.41 -2.37
CA SER A 93 -9.36 1.46 -3.05
C SER A 93 -9.75 1.12 -4.48
N VAL A 94 -10.87 1.66 -4.97
CA VAL A 94 -11.20 1.54 -6.39
C VAL A 94 -10.34 2.51 -7.20
N SER A 95 -10.42 3.82 -6.93
CA SER A 95 -9.69 4.81 -7.73
C SER A 95 -8.48 5.48 -7.08
N GLY A 96 -8.33 5.37 -5.76
CA GLY A 96 -7.17 5.85 -5.03
C GLY A 96 -6.17 4.74 -4.72
N HIS A 97 -5.16 5.03 -3.90
CA HIS A 97 -4.22 3.99 -3.46
C HIS A 97 -4.88 3.03 -2.47
N GLY A 98 -4.49 1.76 -2.48
CA GLY A 98 -4.87 0.86 -1.39
C GLY A 98 -4.24 1.34 -0.08
N ILE A 99 -2.91 1.48 -0.06
CA ILE A 99 -2.16 2.07 1.04
C ILE A 99 -1.20 3.14 0.53
N ARG A 100 -1.14 4.29 1.20
CA ARG A 100 -0.11 5.33 0.98
C ARG A 100 0.51 5.77 2.29
N VAL A 101 1.77 5.42 2.50
CA VAL A 101 2.52 5.78 3.72
C VAL A 101 3.96 6.15 3.43
N CYS A 102 4.71 6.62 4.44
CA CYS A 102 6.17 6.71 4.33
C CYS A 102 6.82 5.34 4.56
N GLN A 103 6.38 4.64 5.60
CA GLN A 103 6.91 3.34 6.01
C GLN A 103 5.79 2.31 6.14
N ALA A 104 5.91 1.19 5.43
CA ALA A 104 4.97 0.08 5.48
C ALA A 104 5.67 -1.19 5.96
N GLN A 105 5.05 -1.92 6.89
CA GLN A 105 5.53 -3.22 7.34
C GLN A 105 4.38 -4.21 7.42
N ASN A 106 4.55 -5.37 6.78
CA ASN A 106 3.54 -6.44 6.72
C ASN A 106 2.17 -5.94 6.27
N CYS A 107 2.14 -5.02 5.31
CA CYS A 107 0.91 -4.39 4.81
C CYS A 107 0.48 -5.01 3.48
N LEU A 108 -0.83 -5.04 3.24
CA LEU A 108 -1.42 -5.37 1.95
C LEU A 108 -2.19 -4.17 1.42
N GLY A 109 -1.76 -3.67 0.26
CA GLY A 109 -2.44 -2.59 -0.43
C GLY A 109 -2.98 -3.04 -1.78
N LYS A 110 -4.26 -2.78 -2.06
CA LYS A 110 -4.92 -3.13 -3.31
C LYS A 110 -5.62 -1.94 -3.94
N SER A 111 -5.44 -1.75 -5.24
CA SER A 111 -6.12 -0.71 -6.01
C SER A 111 -6.58 -1.20 -7.37
N GLU A 112 -7.72 -0.70 -7.87
CA GLU A 112 -8.12 -0.95 -9.25
C GLU A 112 -7.43 0.02 -10.21
N SER A 113 -7.40 1.33 -9.90
CA SER A 113 -6.87 2.32 -10.86
C SER A 113 -5.61 3.08 -10.43
N SER A 114 -5.00 2.72 -9.30
CA SER A 114 -3.84 3.41 -8.75
C SER A 114 -2.83 2.43 -8.15
N PHE A 115 -1.84 2.93 -7.40
CA PHE A 115 -0.90 2.06 -6.68
C PHE A 115 -1.65 1.16 -5.69
N GLY A 116 -1.32 -0.13 -5.68
CA GLY A 116 -1.79 -1.04 -4.63
C GLY A 116 -1.24 -0.58 -3.28
N LEU A 117 0.08 -0.53 -3.19
CA LEU A 117 0.82 0.02 -2.05
C LEU A 117 1.87 1.02 -2.51
N TYR A 118 1.83 2.23 -1.96
CA TYR A 118 2.85 3.26 -2.17
C TYR A 118 3.48 3.66 -0.83
N ALA A 119 4.68 3.14 -0.58
CA ALA A 119 5.56 3.62 0.48
C ALA A 119 6.52 4.66 -0.12
N THR A 120 6.61 5.88 0.45
CA THR A 120 7.56 6.87 -0.09
C THR A 120 9.01 6.59 0.32
N ASP A 121 9.23 5.81 1.37
CA ASP A 121 10.55 5.45 1.87
C ASP A 121 10.75 3.93 1.88
N THR A 122 10.20 3.22 2.87
CA THR A 122 10.50 1.79 3.08
C THR A 122 9.26 0.92 3.08
N ALA A 123 9.29 -0.21 2.36
CA ALA A 123 8.32 -1.30 2.45
C ALA A 123 9.03 -2.61 2.84
N ILE A 124 8.57 -3.27 3.89
CA ILE A 124 9.12 -4.55 4.37
C ILE A 124 8.00 -5.58 4.50
N GLY A 125 8.16 -6.76 3.88
CA GLY A 125 7.17 -7.84 3.97
C GLY A 125 5.80 -7.46 3.44
N CYS A 126 5.73 -6.49 2.53
CA CYS A 126 4.48 -5.91 2.04
C CYS A 126 4.04 -6.50 0.71
N VAL A 127 2.72 -6.50 0.47
CA VAL A 127 2.09 -6.89 -0.78
C VAL A 127 1.37 -5.68 -1.39
N GLY A 128 1.62 -5.41 -2.66
CA GLY A 128 0.93 -4.38 -3.41
C GLY A 128 0.31 -4.94 -4.69
N GLU A 129 -0.99 -4.76 -4.87
CA GLU A 129 -1.76 -5.24 -6.03
C GLU A 129 -2.45 -4.10 -6.76
N SER A 130 -2.31 -4.07 -8.08
CA SER A 130 -2.96 -3.05 -8.91
C SER A 130 -3.48 -3.61 -10.24
N GLN A 131 -4.66 -3.16 -10.70
CA GLN A 131 -5.15 -3.55 -12.03
C GLN A 131 -4.51 -2.73 -13.15
N THR A 132 -4.37 -1.42 -13.00
CA THR A 132 -3.89 -0.56 -14.11
C THR A 132 -2.59 0.20 -13.83
N HIS A 133 -2.16 0.28 -12.58
CA HIS A 133 -0.96 0.99 -12.16
C HIS A 133 0.08 0.06 -11.52
N THR A 134 1.10 0.62 -10.85
CA THR A 134 2.13 -0.20 -10.18
C THR A 134 1.55 -0.94 -8.97
N GLY A 135 1.86 -2.23 -8.81
CA GLY A 135 1.42 -3.02 -7.66
C GLY A 135 1.99 -2.47 -6.35
N LEU A 136 3.31 -2.45 -6.25
CA LEU A 136 4.04 -1.91 -5.10
C LEU A 136 5.10 -0.89 -5.54
N ARG A 137 5.08 0.30 -4.94
CA ARG A 137 6.12 1.32 -5.10
C ARG A 137 6.76 1.65 -3.76
N ALA A 138 8.09 1.62 -3.71
CA ALA A 138 8.89 2.04 -2.55
C ALA A 138 10.17 2.77 -2.99
N LYS A 139 10.91 3.37 -2.07
CA LYS A 139 12.33 3.71 -2.32
C LYS A 139 13.21 2.49 -2.00
N VAL A 140 12.93 1.83 -0.89
CA VAL A 140 13.53 0.55 -0.50
C VAL A 140 12.43 -0.49 -0.28
N ALA A 141 12.52 -1.63 -0.96
CA ALA A 141 11.63 -2.77 -0.79
C ALA A 141 12.41 -4.00 -0.35
N CYS A 142 12.00 -4.62 0.76
CA CYS A 142 12.61 -5.85 1.29
C CYS A 142 11.52 -6.90 1.50
N ASP A 143 11.72 -8.10 0.95
CA ASP A 143 10.78 -9.23 1.09
C ASP A 143 9.35 -8.90 0.67
N CYS A 144 9.22 -7.97 -0.28
CA CYS A 144 7.94 -7.50 -0.82
C CYS A 144 7.46 -8.29 -2.04
N ARG A 145 6.15 -8.25 -2.27
CA ARG A 145 5.49 -8.74 -3.48
C ARG A 145 4.73 -7.61 -4.18
N GLY A 146 5.06 -7.34 -5.43
CA GLY A 146 4.35 -6.37 -6.26
C GLY A 146 3.68 -7.04 -7.47
N LEU A 147 2.37 -6.87 -7.61
CA LEU A 147 1.57 -7.48 -8.67
C LEU A 147 0.83 -6.42 -9.45
N SER A 148 0.91 -6.48 -10.77
CA SER A 148 0.10 -5.62 -11.64
C SER A 148 -0.46 -6.35 -12.85
N VAL A 149 -1.69 -6.02 -13.24
CA VAL A 149 -2.26 -6.54 -14.48
C VAL A 149 -1.75 -5.75 -15.68
N ASN A 150 -1.86 -4.42 -15.67
CA ASN A 150 -1.48 -3.58 -16.82
C ASN A 150 -0.36 -2.54 -16.54
N GLY A 151 0.22 -2.55 -15.34
CA GLY A 151 1.33 -1.68 -14.93
C GLY A 151 2.60 -2.46 -14.59
N THR A 152 3.49 -1.88 -13.79
CA THR A 152 4.69 -2.56 -13.27
C THR A 152 4.35 -3.31 -11.99
N GLY A 153 4.87 -4.52 -11.79
CA GLY A 153 4.61 -5.28 -10.56
C GLY A 153 5.16 -4.55 -9.34
N LEU A 154 6.48 -4.36 -9.32
CA LEU A 154 7.21 -3.71 -8.24
C LEU A 154 8.19 -2.67 -8.78
N VAL A 155 8.17 -1.47 -8.21
CA VAL A 155 9.12 -0.38 -8.49
C VAL A 155 9.79 0.06 -7.20
N ALA A 156 11.12 0.02 -7.14
CA ALA A 156 11.86 0.73 -6.08
C ALA A 156 13.28 1.10 -6.49
N THR A 157 13.93 2.03 -5.78
CA THR A 157 15.35 2.32 -6.02
C THR A 157 16.21 1.10 -5.64
N SER A 158 15.98 0.52 -4.47
CA SER A 158 16.66 -0.68 -4.00
C SER A 158 15.65 -1.77 -3.66
N VAL A 159 15.86 -2.96 -4.19
CA VAL A 159 14.99 -4.13 -4.00
C VAL A 159 15.81 -5.32 -3.50
N HIS A 160 15.36 -5.96 -2.43
CA HIS A 160 16.01 -7.12 -1.82
C HIS A 160 15.01 -8.24 -1.52
N GLY A 161 15.23 -9.44 -2.06
CA GLY A 161 14.38 -10.60 -1.75
C GLY A 161 12.95 -10.49 -2.27
N CYS A 162 12.69 -9.62 -3.24
CA CYS A 162 11.32 -9.34 -3.68
C CYS A 162 10.86 -10.16 -4.88
N TYR A 163 9.54 -10.27 -5.01
CA TYR A 163 8.88 -10.79 -6.18
C TYR A 163 8.08 -9.69 -6.89
N GLY A 164 8.27 -9.53 -8.19
CA GLY A 164 7.49 -8.60 -9.02
C GLY A 164 6.92 -9.29 -10.24
N GLU A 165 5.62 -9.14 -10.47
CA GLU A 165 4.92 -9.71 -11.62
C GLU A 165 4.09 -8.65 -12.32
N SER A 166 4.20 -8.66 -13.65
CA SER A 166 3.23 -7.99 -14.50
C SER A 166 2.68 -8.91 -15.58
N ILE A 167 1.36 -8.89 -15.74
CA ILE A 167 0.64 -9.78 -16.66
C ILE A 167 0.70 -9.24 -18.09
N ASN A 168 0.16 -8.04 -18.32
CA ASN A 168 -0.05 -7.45 -19.64
C ASN A 168 0.74 -6.15 -19.87
N GLY A 169 1.33 -5.55 -18.83
CA GLY A 169 1.99 -4.23 -18.93
C GLY A 169 3.37 -4.17 -18.28
N GLY A 170 3.99 -2.99 -18.28
CA GLY A 170 5.17 -2.64 -17.46
C GLY A 170 6.33 -3.65 -17.40
N VAL A 171 6.92 -3.77 -16.22
CA VAL A 171 8.00 -4.71 -15.87
C VAL A 171 7.54 -5.53 -14.66
N GLY A 172 8.09 -6.73 -14.45
CA GLY A 172 7.87 -7.45 -13.18
C GLY A 172 8.48 -6.68 -11.99
N VAL A 173 9.81 -6.54 -12.00
CA VAL A 173 10.60 -5.76 -11.04
C VAL A 173 11.39 -4.68 -11.78
N GLU A 174 11.19 -3.42 -11.40
CA GLU A 174 11.96 -2.28 -11.90
C GLU A 174 12.72 -1.64 -10.75
N ALA A 175 14.06 -1.60 -10.85
CA ALA A 175 14.89 -1.02 -9.80
C ALA A 175 16.22 -0.44 -10.28
N GLU A 176 16.86 0.41 -9.48
CA GLU A 176 18.26 0.75 -9.73
C GLU A 176 19.16 -0.41 -9.29
N ILE A 177 18.93 -0.92 -8.09
CA ILE A 177 19.64 -2.08 -7.52
C ILE A 177 18.62 -3.16 -7.19
N ALA A 178 18.75 -4.34 -7.80
CA ALA A 178 17.97 -5.52 -7.50
C ALA A 178 18.88 -6.62 -6.94
N SER A 179 18.53 -7.20 -5.79
CA SER A 179 19.28 -8.29 -5.15
C SER A 179 18.35 -9.43 -4.74
N PHE A 180 18.65 -10.65 -5.16
CA PHE A 180 17.89 -11.87 -4.84
C PHE A 180 16.40 -11.74 -5.21
N CYS A 181 16.12 -11.07 -6.34
CA CYS A 181 14.75 -10.78 -6.78
C CYS A 181 14.27 -11.76 -7.85
N ILE A 182 12.95 -11.94 -7.88
CA ILE A 182 12.25 -12.75 -8.86
C ILE A 182 11.34 -11.84 -9.68
N GLY A 183 11.49 -11.88 -11.00
CA GLY A 183 10.63 -11.15 -11.93
C GLY A 183 9.81 -12.08 -12.81
N SER A 184 8.59 -11.67 -13.16
CA SER A 184 7.73 -12.40 -14.10
C SER A 184 7.03 -11.46 -15.08
N ARG A 185 7.23 -11.67 -16.38
CA ARG A 185 6.45 -11.06 -17.47
C ARG A 185 6.56 -11.84 -18.77
N VAL A 186 5.59 -12.70 -19.08
CA VAL A 186 5.65 -13.69 -20.18
C VAL A 186 6.09 -13.09 -21.53
N ASN A 187 5.56 -11.93 -21.90
CA ASN A 187 5.85 -11.28 -23.18
C ASN A 187 6.59 -9.95 -23.01
N GLY A 188 7.52 -9.88 -22.07
CA GLY A 188 8.25 -8.64 -21.82
C GLY A 188 9.41 -8.73 -20.84
N CYS A 189 9.77 -7.59 -20.28
CA CYS A 189 10.83 -7.49 -19.31
C CYS A 189 10.34 -7.93 -17.92
N ALA A 190 10.94 -8.98 -17.37
CA ALA A 190 10.65 -9.47 -16.02
C ALA A 190 11.40 -8.64 -14.98
N ILE A 191 12.68 -8.34 -15.22
CA ILE A 191 13.52 -7.54 -14.33
C ILE A 191 14.23 -6.48 -15.15
N ALA A 192 14.05 -5.23 -14.80
CA ALA A 192 14.84 -4.11 -15.32
C ALA A 192 15.65 -3.50 -14.18
N SER A 193 16.98 -3.55 -14.28
CA SER A 193 17.83 -2.85 -13.30
C SER A 193 19.18 -2.38 -13.82
N LEU A 194 19.77 -1.40 -13.14
CA LEU A 194 21.14 -1.00 -13.38
C LEU A 194 22.10 -2.07 -12.84
N ILE A 195 21.90 -2.47 -11.59
CA ILE A 195 22.68 -3.53 -10.92
C ILE A 195 21.74 -4.67 -10.55
N GLY A 196 22.10 -5.91 -10.91
CA GLY A 196 21.38 -7.12 -10.53
C GLY A 196 22.32 -8.12 -9.88
N VAL A 197 21.95 -8.60 -8.70
CA VAL A 197 22.72 -9.57 -7.91
C VAL A 197 21.83 -10.77 -7.57
N GLY A 198 22.11 -11.96 -8.10
CA GLY A 198 21.33 -13.16 -7.72
C GLY A 198 19.86 -13.11 -8.13
N CYS A 199 19.51 -12.33 -9.15
CA CYS A 199 18.14 -12.20 -9.64
C CYS A 199 17.84 -13.20 -10.74
N TYR A 200 16.61 -13.68 -10.83
CA TYR A 200 16.18 -14.55 -11.93
C TYR A 200 14.75 -14.25 -12.40
N ALA A 201 14.48 -14.50 -13.68
CA ALA A 201 13.14 -14.37 -14.25
C ALA A 201 12.44 -15.74 -14.29
N THR A 202 11.21 -15.82 -13.79
CA THR A 202 10.36 -17.01 -13.99
C THR A 202 9.71 -17.02 -15.37
N ALA A 203 9.52 -15.85 -15.97
CA ALA A 203 9.01 -15.66 -17.33
C ALA A 203 9.45 -14.30 -17.86
N GLY A 204 9.69 -14.18 -19.17
CA GLY A 204 10.18 -12.95 -19.79
C GLY A 204 11.71 -12.81 -19.77
N THR A 205 12.19 -11.58 -19.93
CA THR A 205 13.62 -11.28 -20.06
C THR A 205 14.15 -10.40 -18.93
N ASN A 206 15.43 -10.59 -18.59
CA ASN A 206 16.16 -9.72 -17.68
C ASN A 206 16.90 -8.64 -18.48
N HIS A 207 16.59 -7.38 -18.22
CA HIS A 207 17.31 -6.21 -18.73
C HIS A 207 18.15 -5.62 -17.60
N VAL A 208 19.36 -6.18 -17.42
CA VAL A 208 20.30 -5.75 -16.37
C VAL A 208 21.62 -5.30 -16.98
N THR A 209 22.08 -4.11 -16.61
CA THR A 209 23.36 -3.53 -17.10
C THR A 209 24.57 -4.21 -16.45
N TYR A 210 24.63 -4.23 -15.11
CA TYR A 210 25.71 -4.84 -14.35
C TYR A 210 25.20 -6.10 -13.64
N ARG A 211 25.66 -7.26 -14.12
CA ARG A 211 25.14 -8.57 -13.75
C ARG A 211 26.12 -9.29 -12.82
N TYR A 212 25.67 -9.69 -11.64
CA TYR A 212 26.46 -10.49 -10.70
C TYR A 212 25.65 -11.70 -10.25
N ASN A 213 26.22 -12.91 -10.41
CA ASN A 213 25.60 -14.17 -9.97
C ASN A 213 24.15 -14.36 -10.48
N MET A 214 23.84 -13.96 -11.71
CA MET A 214 22.50 -14.12 -12.29
C MET A 214 22.46 -15.29 -13.27
N PRO A 215 21.53 -16.25 -13.12
CA PRO A 215 21.28 -17.31 -14.10
C PRO A 215 20.55 -16.81 -15.35
#